data_AF-A0A5J4Z2G4-F1
#
_entry.id   AF-A0A5J4Z2G4-F1
#
_cell.length_a   1.000
_cell.length_b   1.000
_cell.length_c   1.000
_cell.angle_alpha   90.00
_cell.angle_beta   90.00
_cell.angle_gamma   90.00
#
_symmetry.space_group_name_H-M   'P 1'
#
loop_
_entity.id
_entity.type
_entity.pdbx_description
1 polymer ?
#
loop_
_entity_poly.entity_id
_entity_poly.type
_entity_poly.pdbx_seq_one_letter_code
_entity_poly.pdbx_strand_id
1 'polypeptide(L)'
;MQTATFVALLHASTTRLVYEFAGAGVEALSALHAVSGSSRTVLEASDWYSKASLELAVGQKSLQSGAASVEVVTALAWHAYERAVLLSGIEDARVASEDEGPPVKPVLGVACVGAIATDRVRRGADRALVAIASGPTQPLRLRSIHFPPSFRGDRPAQERAVSDLVILATCCEAGVVPADAVLSHMFAEHGELELLQTEQTGFI
;
A
#
# COMPACT_ATOMS: atom_id res chain seq x y z
N MET A 1 19.03 -4.18 -2.14
CA MET A 1 19.79 -3.32 -1.19
C MET A 1 19.07 -1.99 -0.92
N GLN A 2 18.41 -1.38 -1.93
CA GLN A 2 17.68 -0.12 -1.77
C GLN A 2 16.36 -0.25 -0.96
N THR A 3 15.57 -1.32 -1.14
CA THR A 3 14.32 -1.53 -0.38
C THR A 3 14.54 -1.52 1.15
N ALA A 4 15.59 -2.18 1.64
CA ALA A 4 15.94 -2.18 3.06
C ALA A 4 16.30 -0.78 3.59
N THR A 5 16.90 0.07 2.76
CA THR A 5 17.18 1.47 3.10
C THR A 5 15.88 2.27 3.27
N PHE A 6 14.92 2.11 2.36
CA PHE A 6 13.61 2.76 2.49
C PHE A 6 12.84 2.29 3.73
N VAL A 7 12.85 0.99 4.00
CA VAL A 7 12.25 0.43 5.21
C VAL A 7 12.93 0.99 6.48
N ALA A 8 14.26 1.11 6.49
CA ALA A 8 14.98 1.71 7.62
C ALA A 8 14.59 3.17 7.85
N LEU A 9 14.41 3.97 6.78
CA LEU A 9 13.91 5.35 6.87
C LEU A 9 12.49 5.39 7.45
N LEU A 10 11.61 4.50 6.98
CA LEU A 10 10.25 4.38 7.51
C LEU A 10 10.25 4.02 9.00
N HIS A 11 11.10 3.07 9.44
CA HIS A 11 11.23 2.67 10.85
C HIS A 11 11.94 3.67 11.75
N ALA A 12 12.67 4.62 11.17
CA ALA A 12 13.26 5.76 11.88
C ALA A 12 12.26 6.92 12.04
N SER A 13 11.18 6.94 11.26
CA SER A 13 10.10 7.92 11.39
C SER A 13 9.18 7.60 12.58
N THR A 14 8.24 8.51 12.85
CA THR A 14 7.17 8.32 13.83
C THR A 14 5.92 7.66 13.23
N THR A 15 5.94 7.32 11.94
CA THR A 15 4.80 6.73 11.24
C THR A 15 4.50 5.32 11.75
N ARG A 16 3.23 5.09 12.03
CA ARG A 16 2.64 3.78 12.30
C ARG A 16 1.67 3.41 11.19
N LEU A 17 1.50 2.12 10.94
CA LEU A 17 0.62 1.66 9.87
C LEU A 17 -0.05 0.33 10.19
N VAL A 18 -1.18 0.10 9.55
CA VAL A 18 -1.73 -1.23 9.31
C VAL A 18 -1.62 -1.52 7.82
N TYR A 19 -1.14 -2.71 7.48
CA TYR A 19 -0.97 -3.15 6.10
C TYR A 19 -1.92 -4.28 5.73
N GLU A 20 -2.84 -4.03 4.82
CA GLU A 20 -3.78 -5.04 4.34
C GLU A 20 -3.54 -5.35 2.86
N PHE A 21 -3.51 -6.63 2.51
CA PHE A 21 -3.24 -7.00 1.13
C PHE A 21 -4.03 -8.22 0.68
N ALA A 22 -4.18 -8.38 -0.63
CA ALA A 22 -4.78 -9.55 -1.24
C ALA A 22 -4.16 -9.84 -2.61
N GLY A 23 -3.78 -11.11 -2.85
CA GLY A 23 -3.31 -11.60 -4.15
C GLY A 23 -1.86 -11.25 -4.53
N ALA A 24 -1.29 -10.17 -3.97
CA ALA A 24 0.11 -9.76 -4.07
C ALA A 24 0.49 -8.78 -2.94
N GLY A 25 1.78 -8.66 -2.64
CA GLY A 25 2.37 -7.71 -1.68
C GLY A 25 2.96 -8.34 -0.41
N VAL A 26 3.00 -9.67 -0.30
CA VAL A 26 3.51 -10.35 0.91
C VAL A 26 5.01 -10.10 1.11
N GLU A 27 5.77 -9.92 0.03
CA GLU A 27 7.20 -9.58 0.14
C GLU A 27 7.42 -8.19 0.77
N ALA A 28 6.45 -7.27 0.69
CA ALA A 28 6.51 -6.00 1.41
C ALA A 28 6.45 -6.21 2.93
N LEU A 29 5.55 -7.09 3.40
CA LEU A 29 5.48 -7.46 4.81
C LEU A 29 6.78 -8.14 5.28
N SER A 30 7.32 -9.04 4.45
CA SER A 30 8.62 -9.67 4.71
C SER A 30 9.73 -8.63 4.83
N ALA A 31 9.81 -7.66 3.91
CA ALA A 31 10.79 -6.59 3.93
C ALA A 31 10.66 -5.67 5.16
N LEU A 32 9.43 -5.32 5.55
CA LEU A 32 9.14 -4.55 6.76
C LEU A 32 9.62 -5.28 8.01
N HIS A 33 9.46 -6.59 8.12
CA HIS A 33 9.90 -7.35 9.29
C HIS A 33 11.40 -7.73 9.25
N ALA A 34 12.02 -7.77 8.08
CA ALA A 34 13.43 -8.07 7.93
C ALA A 34 14.35 -6.96 8.48
N VAL A 35 13.85 -5.73 8.64
CA VAL A 35 14.61 -4.60 9.18
C VAL A 35 14.20 -4.32 10.63
N SER A 36 15.20 -4.11 11.49
CA SER A 36 14.96 -3.80 12.90
C SER A 36 14.16 -2.51 13.06
N GLY A 37 13.17 -2.52 13.95
CA GLY A 37 12.30 -1.37 14.22
C GLY A 37 10.87 -1.54 13.72
N SER A 38 10.59 -2.64 13.01
CA SER A 38 9.27 -2.98 12.52
C SER A 38 8.15 -2.87 13.57
N SER A 39 8.39 -3.27 14.82
CA SER A 39 7.41 -3.19 15.91
C SER A 39 6.97 -1.78 16.30
N ARG A 40 7.72 -0.74 15.90
CA ARG A 40 7.33 0.66 16.11
C ARG A 40 6.48 1.22 14.96
N THR A 41 6.53 0.57 13.80
CA THR A 41 5.89 1.02 12.57
C THR A 41 4.68 0.17 12.22
N VAL A 42 4.81 -1.16 12.17
CA VAL A 42 3.74 -2.06 11.76
C VAL A 42 2.92 -2.46 12.98
N LEU A 43 1.70 -1.93 13.08
CA LEU A 43 0.75 -2.25 14.14
C LEU A 43 0.06 -3.58 13.88
N GLU A 44 -0.26 -3.83 12.61
CA GLU A 44 -0.90 -5.06 12.14
C GLU A 44 -0.64 -5.23 10.64
N ALA A 45 -0.65 -6.49 10.19
CA ALA A 45 -0.80 -6.79 8.77
C ALA A 45 -1.75 -7.97 8.56
N SER A 46 -2.58 -7.90 7.51
CA SER A 46 -3.59 -8.91 7.19
C SER A 46 -3.58 -9.29 5.70
N ASP A 47 -3.47 -10.59 5.40
CA ASP A 47 -3.63 -11.16 4.06
C ASP A 47 -5.07 -11.63 3.86
N TRP A 48 -5.85 -10.86 3.11
CA TRP A 48 -7.23 -11.12 2.75
C TRP A 48 -7.32 -12.04 1.52
N TYR A 49 -6.63 -13.18 1.55
CA TYR A 49 -6.39 -14.02 0.36
C TYR A 49 -7.64 -14.66 -0.23
N SER A 50 -8.54 -15.18 0.61
CA SER A 50 -9.78 -15.80 0.13
C SER A 50 -10.86 -14.75 -0.11
N LYS A 51 -11.74 -14.99 -1.09
CA LYS A 51 -12.88 -14.10 -1.36
C LYS A 51 -13.72 -13.83 -0.10
N ALA A 52 -13.98 -14.87 0.69
CA ALA A 52 -14.75 -14.74 1.93
C ALA A 52 -14.03 -13.84 2.95
N SER A 53 -12.71 -13.98 3.08
CA SER A 53 -11.92 -13.12 3.97
C SER A 53 -11.94 -11.67 3.50
N LEU A 54 -11.72 -11.43 2.21
CA LEU A 54 -11.76 -10.08 1.64
C LEU A 54 -13.14 -9.43 1.80
N GLU A 55 -14.21 -10.20 1.65
CA GLU A 55 -15.59 -9.74 1.87
C GLU A 55 -15.83 -9.27 3.31
N LEU A 56 -15.19 -9.89 4.31
CA LEU A 56 -15.29 -9.44 5.71
C LEU A 56 -14.69 -8.05 5.91
N ALA A 57 -13.65 -7.70 5.15
CA ALA A 57 -12.97 -6.42 5.26
C ALA A 57 -13.68 -5.30 4.47
N VAL A 58 -14.08 -5.56 3.21
CA VAL A 58 -14.59 -4.51 2.31
C VAL A 58 -16.09 -4.57 2.01
N GLY A 59 -16.78 -5.62 2.47
CA GLY A 59 -18.18 -5.89 2.16
C GLY A 59 -18.44 -6.36 0.72
N GLN A 60 -19.61 -6.93 0.50
CA GLN A 60 -20.00 -7.51 -0.79
C GLN A 60 -20.05 -6.50 -1.95
N LYS A 61 -20.47 -5.26 -1.66
CA LYS A 61 -20.66 -4.23 -2.69
C LYS A 61 -19.35 -3.90 -3.41
N SER A 62 -18.26 -3.77 -2.66
CA SER A 62 -16.93 -3.45 -3.20
C SER A 62 -16.39 -4.54 -4.13
N LEU A 63 -16.81 -5.80 -3.93
CA LEU A 63 -16.35 -6.94 -4.71
C LEU A 63 -17.02 -7.08 -6.08
N GLN A 64 -18.04 -6.27 -6.40
CA GLN A 64 -18.75 -6.34 -7.69
C GLN A 64 -17.81 -6.05 -8.88
N SER A 65 -16.80 -5.20 -8.68
CA SER A 65 -15.78 -4.85 -9.68
C SER A 65 -14.60 -5.84 -9.73
N GLY A 66 -14.62 -6.88 -8.90
CA GLY A 66 -13.55 -7.88 -8.76
C GLY A 66 -12.52 -7.55 -7.68
N ALA A 67 -11.80 -8.57 -7.20
CA ALA A 67 -10.89 -8.44 -6.04
C ALA A 67 -9.70 -7.50 -6.25
N ALA A 68 -9.27 -7.28 -7.50
CA ALA A 68 -8.19 -6.35 -7.85
C ALA A 68 -8.74 -5.12 -8.58
N SER A 69 -9.61 -4.38 -7.90
CA SER A 69 -10.25 -3.16 -8.38
C SER A 69 -9.93 -1.96 -7.49
N VAL A 70 -10.22 -0.76 -8.00
CA VAL A 70 -10.04 0.50 -7.25
C VAL A 70 -10.96 0.53 -6.03
N GLU A 71 -12.19 0.06 -6.16
CA GLU A 71 -13.18 0.02 -5.08
C GLU A 71 -12.70 -0.85 -3.92
N VAL A 72 -12.12 -2.02 -4.21
CA VAL A 72 -11.59 -2.92 -3.18
C VAL A 72 -10.37 -2.31 -2.49
N VAL A 73 -9.38 -1.81 -3.24
CA VAL A 73 -8.16 -1.27 -2.62
C VAL A 73 -8.43 0.00 -1.81
N THR A 74 -9.37 0.83 -2.26
CA THR A 74 -9.81 2.02 -1.53
C THR A 74 -10.51 1.63 -0.23
N ALA A 75 -11.44 0.67 -0.28
CA ALA A 75 -12.12 0.18 0.92
C ALA A 75 -11.14 -0.45 1.92
N LEU A 76 -10.18 -1.26 1.44
CA LEU A 76 -9.11 -1.82 2.29
C LEU A 76 -8.22 -0.74 2.89
N ALA A 77 -7.87 0.32 2.15
CA ALA A 77 -7.01 1.38 2.69
C ALA A 77 -7.70 2.11 3.84
N TRP A 78 -9.00 2.39 3.71
CA TRP A 78 -9.78 2.99 4.80
C TRP A 78 -9.98 2.04 5.97
N HIS A 79 -10.29 0.77 5.71
CA HIS A 79 -10.38 -0.26 6.76
C HIS A 79 -9.06 -0.37 7.54
N ALA A 80 -7.93 -0.46 6.84
CA ALA A 80 -6.59 -0.45 7.43
C ALA A 80 -6.34 0.84 8.23
N TYR A 81 -6.74 2.01 7.72
CA TYR A 81 -6.58 3.27 8.42
C TYR A 81 -7.38 3.31 9.73
N GLU A 82 -8.64 2.89 9.71
CA GLU A 82 -9.48 2.81 10.91
C GLU A 82 -8.87 1.86 11.96
N ARG A 83 -8.37 0.71 11.53
CA ARG A 83 -7.62 -0.22 12.40
C ARG A 83 -6.35 0.41 12.95
N ALA A 84 -5.60 1.12 12.11
CA ALA A 84 -4.37 1.77 12.53
C ALA A 84 -4.63 2.86 13.56
N VAL A 85 -5.70 3.65 13.40
CA VAL A 85 -6.14 4.64 14.40
C VAL A 85 -6.46 3.94 15.72
N LEU A 86 -7.31 2.90 15.68
CA LEU A 86 -7.70 2.13 16.86
C LEU A 86 -6.49 1.54 17.62
N LEU A 87 -5.56 0.91 16.90
CA LEU A 87 -4.39 0.24 17.48
C LEU A 87 -3.29 1.20 17.90
N SER A 88 -3.22 2.39 17.31
CA SER A 88 -2.19 3.38 17.65
C SER A 88 -2.36 3.98 19.05
N GLY A 89 -3.55 3.85 19.65
CA GLY A 89 -3.91 4.51 20.91
C GLY A 89 -3.98 6.03 20.79
N ILE A 90 -3.96 6.58 19.57
CA ILE A 90 -4.11 8.00 19.29
C ILE A 90 -5.61 8.29 19.18
N GLU A 91 -6.21 8.81 20.26
CA GLU A 91 -7.63 9.19 20.28
C GLU A 91 -7.95 10.36 19.32
N ASP A 92 -6.94 11.16 18.98
CA ASP A 92 -7.04 12.24 18.00
C ASP A 92 -5.83 12.29 17.06
N ALA A 93 -5.90 11.58 15.92
CA ALA A 93 -5.08 11.90 14.75
C ALA A 93 -5.42 13.30 14.15
N ARG A 94 -6.31 14.06 14.81
CA ARG A 94 -6.82 15.39 14.45
C ARG A 94 -6.02 16.54 15.06
N VAL A 95 -5.11 16.30 15.99
CA VAL A 95 -4.26 17.38 16.52
C VAL A 95 -3.03 17.54 15.61
N ALA A 96 -3.27 18.12 14.44
CA ALA A 96 -2.26 18.98 13.85
C ALA A 96 -2.18 20.20 14.77
N SER A 97 -1.16 20.26 15.63
CA SER A 97 -0.82 21.51 16.30
C SER A 97 -0.50 22.55 15.22
N GLU A 98 -1.29 23.62 15.16
CA GLU A 98 -1.12 24.70 14.18
C GLU A 98 0.21 25.47 14.35
N ASP A 99 0.93 25.25 15.46
CA ASP A 99 2.05 26.11 15.86
C ASP A 99 3.48 25.60 15.60
N GLU A 100 3.74 24.33 15.27
CA GLU A 100 5.12 23.92 14.89
C GLU A 100 5.16 22.76 13.88
N GLY A 101 5.56 23.08 12.63
CA GLY A 101 6.02 22.11 11.64
C GLY A 101 4.96 21.52 10.68
N PRO A 102 5.39 20.84 9.59
CA PRO A 102 4.47 20.20 8.65
C PRO A 102 3.59 19.16 9.36
N PRO A 103 2.33 18.95 8.92
CA PRO A 103 1.39 18.08 9.62
C PRO A 103 2.00 16.67 9.77
N VAL A 104 2.27 16.28 11.02
CA VAL A 104 2.81 14.96 11.35
C VAL A 104 1.75 13.93 10.99
N LYS A 105 1.99 13.10 9.97
CA LYS A 105 1.14 11.95 9.63
C LYS A 105 1.53 10.77 10.52
N PRO A 106 0.83 10.47 11.62
CA PRO A 106 1.33 9.49 12.58
C PRO A 106 0.81 8.08 12.27
N VAL A 107 -0.21 7.96 11.42
CA VAL A 107 -0.97 6.72 11.19
C VAL A 107 -1.36 6.61 9.72
N LEU A 108 -1.04 5.48 9.08
CA LEU A 108 -1.40 5.17 7.70
C LEU A 108 -2.20 3.86 7.63
N GLY A 109 -3.24 3.86 6.80
CA GLY A 109 -3.82 2.65 6.26
C GLY A 109 -3.19 2.34 4.91
N VAL A 110 -2.48 1.21 4.80
CA VAL A 110 -1.81 0.78 3.57
C VAL A 110 -2.57 -0.41 3.01
N ALA A 111 -3.00 -0.32 1.75
CA ALA A 111 -3.66 -1.42 1.07
C ALA A 111 -3.01 -1.79 -0.25
N CYS A 112 -2.99 -3.09 -0.56
CA CYS A 112 -2.53 -3.61 -1.85
C CYS A 112 -3.46 -4.71 -2.36
N VAL A 113 -3.88 -4.63 -3.62
CA VAL A 113 -4.57 -5.75 -4.29
C VAL A 113 -3.89 -6.08 -5.60
N GLY A 114 -3.59 -7.36 -5.79
CA GLY A 114 -2.86 -7.86 -6.94
C GLY A 114 -3.67 -8.87 -7.74
N ALA A 115 -3.72 -8.65 -9.04
CA ALA A 115 -4.03 -9.68 -10.01
C ALA A 115 -2.76 -9.93 -10.82
N ILE A 116 -1.81 -10.67 -10.24
CA ILE A 116 -0.52 -11.04 -10.83
C ILE A 116 -0.54 -12.47 -11.42
N ALA A 117 0.56 -12.91 -12.01
CA ALA A 117 0.70 -14.20 -12.68
C ALA A 117 0.28 -15.38 -11.77
N THR A 118 -0.53 -16.27 -12.34
CA THR A 118 -1.04 -17.49 -11.71
C THR A 118 -0.89 -18.67 -12.68
N ASP A 119 -1.02 -19.89 -12.17
CA ASP A 119 -1.13 -21.13 -12.97
C ASP A 119 -2.36 -21.14 -13.89
N ARG A 120 -3.43 -20.42 -13.53
CA ARG A 120 -4.61 -20.21 -14.36
C ARG A 120 -4.38 -19.17 -15.47
N VAL A 121 -4.81 -19.50 -16.69
CA VAL A 121 -4.88 -18.55 -17.81
C VAL A 121 -5.92 -17.46 -17.52
N ARG A 122 -5.47 -16.21 -17.49
CA ARG A 122 -6.33 -15.02 -17.37
C ARG A 122 -6.37 -14.23 -18.68
N ARG A 123 -7.55 -13.69 -19.00
CA ARG A 123 -7.76 -12.82 -20.16
C ARG A 123 -7.32 -11.37 -19.92
N GLY A 124 -7.35 -10.92 -18.66
CA GLY A 124 -6.93 -9.56 -18.29
C GLY A 124 -5.42 -9.45 -18.10
N ALA A 125 -4.88 -8.26 -18.34
CA ALA A 125 -3.49 -7.93 -18.02
C ALA A 125 -3.19 -8.15 -16.54
N ASP A 126 -1.94 -8.48 -16.24
CA ASP A 126 -1.48 -8.52 -14.86
C ASP A 126 -1.34 -7.09 -14.35
N ARG A 127 -1.83 -6.85 -13.14
CA ARG A 127 -1.81 -5.52 -12.51
C ARG A 127 -1.84 -5.63 -11.00
N ALA A 128 -1.45 -4.56 -10.33
CA ALA A 128 -1.75 -4.36 -8.93
C ALA A 128 -2.12 -2.90 -8.65
N LEU A 129 -2.84 -2.70 -7.56
CA LEU A 129 -3.19 -1.38 -7.04
C LEU A 129 -2.70 -1.26 -5.61
N VAL A 130 -2.17 -0.09 -5.26
CA VAL A 130 -1.75 0.29 -3.93
C VAL A 130 -2.48 1.56 -3.54
N ALA A 131 -3.13 1.58 -2.40
CA ALA A 131 -3.79 2.77 -1.87
C ALA A 131 -3.30 3.08 -0.46
N ILE A 132 -3.07 4.36 -0.18
CA ILE A 132 -2.68 4.84 1.15
C ILE A 132 -3.72 5.86 1.63
N ALA A 133 -4.28 5.59 2.81
CA ALA A 133 -5.15 6.49 3.55
C ALA A 133 -4.40 7.08 4.75
N SER A 134 -4.50 8.39 4.93
CA SER A 134 -3.68 9.15 5.90
C SER A 134 -4.49 10.08 6.79
N GLY A 135 -5.82 10.01 6.72
CA GLY A 135 -6.72 10.89 7.46
C GLY A 135 -7.99 11.22 6.67
N PRO A 136 -9.12 11.47 7.35
CA PRO A 136 -10.42 11.69 6.70
C PRO A 136 -10.47 12.98 5.85
N THR A 137 -9.57 13.93 6.10
CA THR A 137 -9.47 15.20 5.35
C THR A 137 -8.40 15.16 4.27
N GLN A 138 -7.60 14.09 4.21
CA GLN A 138 -6.51 13.93 3.25
C GLN A 138 -7.01 13.13 2.03
N PRO A 139 -6.54 13.46 0.81
CA PRO A 139 -6.85 12.63 -0.35
C PRO A 139 -6.26 11.23 -0.17
N LEU A 140 -7.01 10.22 -0.58
CA LEU A 140 -6.48 8.88 -0.75
C LEU A 140 -5.41 8.92 -1.86
N ARG A 141 -4.23 8.36 -1.59
CA ARG A 141 -3.19 8.19 -2.62
C ARG A 141 -3.30 6.84 -3.27
N LEU A 142 -3.69 6.81 -4.55
CA LEU A 142 -3.85 5.60 -5.33
C LEU A 142 -2.74 5.51 -6.37
N ARG A 143 -2.09 4.35 -6.44
CA ARG A 143 -1.10 3.99 -7.45
C ARG A 143 -1.46 2.65 -8.07
N SER A 144 -1.22 2.50 -9.36
CA SER A 144 -1.43 1.21 -10.04
C SER A 144 -0.29 0.88 -10.98
N ILE A 145 0.10 -0.38 -10.98
CA ILE A 145 1.13 -0.95 -11.85
C ILE A 145 0.43 -1.86 -12.88
N HIS A 146 0.72 -1.67 -14.15
CA HIS A 146 0.36 -2.60 -15.21
C HIS A 146 1.61 -3.30 -15.72
N PHE A 147 1.55 -4.62 -15.79
CA PHE A 147 2.67 -5.45 -16.21
C PHE A 147 2.62 -5.67 -17.72
N PRO A 148 3.68 -5.33 -18.46
CA PRO A 148 3.77 -5.60 -19.89
C PRO A 148 3.89 -7.11 -20.15
N PRO A 149 3.65 -7.56 -21.40
CA PRO A 149 3.75 -8.98 -21.76
C PRO A 149 5.07 -9.66 -21.41
N SER A 150 6.17 -8.91 -21.29
CA SER A 150 7.50 -9.39 -20.86
C SER A 150 7.51 -9.98 -19.45
N PHE A 151 6.58 -9.58 -18.58
CA PHE A 151 6.43 -10.11 -17.22
C PHE A 151 5.47 -11.31 -17.12
N ARG A 152 4.87 -11.75 -18.24
CA ARG A 152 3.83 -12.80 -18.22
C ARG A 152 4.39 -14.12 -17.68
N GLY A 153 3.76 -14.64 -16.63
CA GLY A 153 4.14 -15.91 -16.01
C GLY A 153 5.26 -15.79 -14.96
N ASP A 154 5.91 -14.63 -14.85
CA ASP A 154 6.95 -14.38 -13.84
C ASP A 154 6.32 -13.84 -12.55
N ARG A 155 5.65 -14.73 -11.80
CA ARG A 155 5.03 -14.37 -10.51
C ARG A 155 6.04 -13.74 -9.53
N PRO A 156 7.25 -14.28 -9.34
CA PRO A 156 8.23 -13.66 -8.44
C PRO A 156 8.63 -12.23 -8.84
N ALA A 157 8.84 -11.95 -10.13
CA ALA A 157 9.17 -10.58 -10.55
C ALA A 157 8.01 -9.61 -10.34
N GLN A 158 6.77 -10.04 -10.65
CA GLN A 158 5.59 -9.22 -10.41
C GLN A 158 5.40 -8.95 -8.92
N GLU A 159 5.56 -9.95 -8.05
CA GLU A 159 5.43 -9.81 -6.60
C GLU A 159 6.45 -8.84 -6.00
N ARG A 160 7.72 -8.91 -6.44
CA ARG A 160 8.76 -7.95 -6.06
C ARG A 160 8.39 -6.53 -6.45
N ALA A 161 7.97 -6.31 -7.69
CA ALA A 161 7.58 -4.99 -8.17
C ALA A 161 6.40 -4.40 -7.39
N VAL A 162 5.39 -5.23 -7.09
CA VAL A 162 4.26 -4.80 -6.25
C VAL A 162 4.74 -4.42 -4.85
N SER A 163 5.62 -5.24 -4.26
CA SER A 163 6.09 -5.02 -2.90
C SER A 163 6.98 -3.79 -2.76
N ASP A 164 7.87 -3.54 -3.73
CA ASP A 164 8.65 -2.30 -3.79
C ASP A 164 7.73 -1.07 -3.92
N LEU A 165 6.68 -1.16 -4.76
CA LEU A 165 5.69 -0.09 -4.87
C LEU A 165 4.98 0.18 -3.54
N VAL A 166 4.59 -0.85 -2.80
CA VAL A 166 3.98 -0.70 -1.45
C VAL A 166 4.93 0.05 -0.51
N ILE A 167 6.19 -0.36 -0.43
CA ILE A 167 7.18 0.28 0.44
C ILE A 167 7.40 1.75 0.05
N LEU A 168 7.64 2.03 -1.23
CA LEU A 168 7.92 3.38 -1.72
C LEU A 168 6.71 4.30 -1.59
N ALA A 169 5.51 3.80 -1.92
CA ALA A 169 4.27 4.55 -1.75
C ALA A 169 4.05 4.94 -0.29
N THR A 170 4.31 4.01 0.63
CA THR A 170 4.20 4.23 2.07
C THR A 170 5.25 5.23 2.55
N CYS A 171 6.51 5.08 2.12
CA CYS A 171 7.59 6.02 2.47
C CYS A 171 7.30 7.43 1.97
N CYS A 172 6.78 7.56 0.74
CA CYS A 172 6.40 8.84 0.16
C CYS A 172 5.27 9.47 0.96
N GLU A 173 4.25 8.68 1.33
CA GLU A 173 3.13 9.18 2.10
C GLU A 173 3.53 9.60 3.53
N ALA A 174 4.44 8.84 4.15
CA ALA A 174 5.07 9.15 5.44
C ALA A 174 6.00 10.39 5.38
N GLY A 175 6.29 10.92 4.20
CA GLY A 175 7.17 12.08 4.03
C GLY A 175 8.66 11.78 4.25
N VAL A 176 9.08 10.50 4.22
CA VAL A 176 10.50 10.11 4.39
C VAL A 176 11.24 10.00 3.06
N VAL A 177 10.53 10.00 1.93
CA VAL A 177 11.09 10.11 0.58
C VAL A 177 10.24 11.07 -0.27
N PRO A 178 10.83 11.76 -1.26
CA PRO A 178 10.08 12.63 -2.14
C PRO A 178 9.24 11.82 -3.16
N ALA A 179 8.18 12.42 -3.69
CA ALA A 179 7.21 11.73 -4.54
C ALA A 179 7.79 11.23 -5.88
N ASP A 180 8.78 11.93 -6.41
CA ASP A 180 9.51 11.57 -7.64
C ASP A 180 10.42 10.35 -7.45
N ALA A 181 10.84 10.04 -6.21
CA ALA A 181 11.62 8.84 -5.91
C ALA A 181 10.84 7.56 -6.21
N VAL A 182 9.51 7.56 -6.06
CA VAL A 182 8.67 6.38 -6.36
C VAL A 182 8.80 6.00 -7.83
N LEU A 183 8.52 6.93 -8.74
CA LEU A 183 8.61 6.67 -10.18
C LEU A 183 10.05 6.33 -10.57
N SER A 184 11.02 7.11 -10.12
CA SER A 184 12.43 6.94 -10.48
C SER A 184 12.96 5.57 -10.09
N HIS A 185 12.65 5.11 -8.87
CA HIS A 185 13.07 3.79 -8.40
C HIS A 185 12.33 2.66 -9.13
N MET A 186 11.02 2.78 -9.32
CA MET A 186 10.24 1.76 -10.02
C MET A 186 10.73 1.56 -11.47
N PHE A 187 11.05 2.64 -12.18
CA PHE A 187 11.65 2.56 -13.53
C PHE A 187 13.06 1.98 -13.50
N ALA A 188 13.89 2.34 -12.51
CA ALA A 188 15.27 1.87 -12.42
C ALA A 188 15.39 0.37 -12.11
N GLU A 189 14.57 -0.16 -11.20
CA GLU A 189 14.64 -1.56 -10.77
C GLU A 189 13.82 -2.50 -11.65
N HIS A 190 12.68 -2.05 -12.16
CA HIS A 190 11.70 -2.92 -12.83
C HIS A 190 11.43 -2.55 -14.29
N GLY A 191 12.01 -1.47 -14.81
CA GLY A 191 11.95 -1.14 -16.24
C GLY A 191 10.55 -0.72 -16.73
N GLU A 192 10.08 -1.34 -17.82
CA GLU A 192 8.93 -1.00 -18.69
C GLU A 192 7.53 -0.95 -18.02
N LEU A 193 7.46 -0.83 -16.69
CA LEU A 193 6.20 -0.73 -15.96
C LEU A 193 5.44 0.54 -16.29
N GLU A 194 4.13 0.40 -16.48
CA GLU A 194 3.24 1.56 -16.52
C GLU A 194 2.71 1.83 -15.10
N LEU A 195 3.23 2.90 -14.49
CA LEU A 195 2.81 3.37 -13.17
C LEU A 195 1.87 4.57 -13.31
N LEU A 196 0.61 4.39 -12.93
CA LEU A 196 -0.38 5.47 -12.84
C LEU A 196 -0.53 5.93 -11.39
N GLN A 197 -0.64 7.23 -11.17
CA GLN A 197 -0.86 7.84 -9.86
C GLN A 197 -2.07 8.77 -9.91
N THR A 198 -2.91 8.70 -8.89
CA THR A 198 -4.10 9.53 -8.76
C THR A 198 -4.33 9.86 -7.29
N GLU A 199 -4.81 11.08 -7.05
CA GLU A 199 -5.33 11.49 -5.76
C GLU A 199 -6.86 11.43 -5.84
N GLN A 200 -7.49 10.72 -4.91
CA GLN A 200 -8.95 10.74 -4.77
C GLN A 200 -9.32 11.51 -3.52
N THR A 201 -9.96 12.66 -3.71
CA THR A 201 -10.57 13.42 -2.62
C THR A 201 -11.88 12.74 -2.25
N GLY A 202 -11.90 12.02 -1.13
CA GLY A 202 -13.11 11.38 -0.64
C GLY A 202 -14.00 12.36 0.11
N PHE A 203 -15.19 12.66 -0.42
CA PHE A 203 -16.33 12.89 0.44
C PHE A 203 -16.85 11.51 0.85
N ILE A 204 -16.72 11.17 2.13
CA ILE A 204 -17.44 10.06 2.75
C ILE A 204 -18.87 10.53 3.03
#